data_AF-A0A024T8V5-F1
#
_entry.id   AF-A0A024T8V5-F1
#
_cell.length_a   1.000
_cell.length_b   1.000
_cell.length_c   1.000
_cell.angle_alpha   90.00
_cell.angle_beta   90.00
_cell.angle_gamma   90.00
#
_symmetry.space_group_name_H-M   'P 1'
#
loop_
_entity.id
_entity.type
_entity.pdbx_description
1 polymer ?
#
loop_
_entity_poly.entity_id
_entity_poly.type
_entity_poly.pdbx_seq_one_letter_code
_entity_poly.pdbx_strand_id
1 'polypeptide(L)'
;MADEVQPDADSLARKWWSDADDLSLLTQVNNDLPFKHAKSTAKAWDSDAAKLLQAPSFARNGLDGEKASSRCFHLLRVHRKFQETSKYMSGVAQDETGKIVLLDEVLQLYEEHTEQRKAERATTTAEAS
;
A
#
# COMPACT_ATOMS: atom_id res chain seq x y z
N MET A 1 -38.90 -23.07 10.59
CA MET A 1 -37.94 -22.13 11.18
C MET A 1 -36.79 -22.08 10.22
N ALA A 2 -36.68 -20.99 9.45
CA ALA A 2 -35.59 -20.83 8.49
C ALA A 2 -34.35 -20.46 9.30
N ASP A 3 -33.34 -21.33 9.26
CA ASP A 3 -32.00 -21.06 9.77
C ASP A 3 -31.38 -20.03 8.81
N GLU A 4 -31.61 -18.74 9.12
CA GLU A 4 -30.99 -17.65 8.42
C GLU A 4 -29.53 -17.60 8.88
N VAL A 5 -28.67 -18.34 8.17
CA VAL A 5 -27.22 -18.27 8.35
C VAL A 5 -26.80 -16.82 8.10
N GLN A 6 -26.68 -16.06 9.18
CA GLN A 6 -26.08 -14.73 9.12
C GLN A 6 -24.69 -14.88 8.51
N PRO A 7 -24.34 -14.10 7.47
CA PRO A 7 -23.01 -14.17 6.90
C PRO A 7 -22.02 -13.83 8.00
N ASP A 8 -21.17 -14.81 8.32
CA ASP A 8 -20.06 -14.71 9.25
C ASP A 8 -19.30 -13.39 8.97
N ALA A 9 -19.11 -12.54 9.98
CA ALA A 9 -18.41 -11.27 9.82
C ALA A 9 -17.02 -11.47 9.21
N ASP A 10 -16.40 -12.63 9.48
CA ASP A 10 -15.12 -13.04 8.89
C ASP A 10 -15.25 -13.33 7.39
N SER A 11 -16.43 -13.73 6.91
CA SER A 11 -16.73 -13.93 5.47
C SER A 11 -16.93 -12.64 4.70
N LEU A 12 -17.42 -11.59 5.37
CA LEU A 12 -17.52 -10.25 4.81
C LEU A 12 -16.15 -9.54 4.84
N ALA A 13 -15.38 -9.73 5.92
CA ALA A 13 -13.98 -9.28 5.99
C ALA A 13 -13.11 -9.92 4.90
N ARG A 14 -13.31 -11.22 4.60
CA ARG A 14 -12.66 -11.91 3.46
C ARG A 14 -12.88 -11.25 2.10
N LYS A 15 -13.94 -10.46 1.92
CA LYS A 15 -14.27 -9.79 0.65
C LYS A 15 -13.59 -8.42 0.53
N TRP A 16 -13.34 -7.71 1.63
CA TRP A 16 -12.81 -6.34 1.66
C TRP A 16 -11.39 -6.29 2.26
N TRP A 17 -10.67 -5.19 2.11
CA TRP A 17 -9.37 -5.01 2.76
C TRP A 17 -9.61 -4.55 4.19
N SER A 18 -9.13 -5.32 5.18
CA SER A 18 -9.17 -4.90 6.58
C SER A 18 -7.99 -3.98 6.93
N ASP A 19 -8.08 -3.27 8.05
CA ASP A 19 -6.94 -2.45 8.52
C ASP A 19 -5.72 -3.31 8.86
N ALA A 20 -5.92 -4.54 9.34
CA ALA A 20 -4.84 -5.49 9.58
C ALA A 20 -4.18 -5.96 8.27
N ASP A 21 -4.97 -6.17 7.20
CA ASP A 21 -4.44 -6.48 5.87
C ASP A 21 -3.67 -5.29 5.29
N ASP A 22 -4.20 -4.08 5.42
CA ASP A 22 -3.53 -2.85 4.99
C ASP A 22 -2.20 -2.66 5.74
N LEU A 23 -2.19 -2.87 7.06
CA LEU A 23 -0.98 -2.75 7.87
C LEU A 23 0.07 -3.78 7.47
N SER A 24 -0.34 -5.03 7.24
CA SER A 24 0.53 -6.10 6.76
C SER A 24 1.12 -5.77 5.38
N LEU A 25 0.27 -5.29 4.46
CA LEU A 25 0.69 -4.86 3.12
C LEU A 25 1.70 -3.71 3.20
N LEU A 26 1.39 -2.65 3.95
CA LEU A 26 2.26 -1.48 4.09
C LEU A 26 3.60 -1.84 4.72
N THR A 27 3.59 -2.72 5.73
CA THR A 27 4.82 -3.23 6.36
C THR A 27 5.68 -3.98 5.33
N GLN A 28 5.08 -4.87 4.55
CA GLN A 28 5.82 -5.63 3.52
C GLN A 28 6.38 -4.70 2.44
N VAL A 29 5.57 -3.76 1.96
CA VAL A 29 5.99 -2.77 0.96
C VAL A 29 7.12 -1.89 1.46
N ASN A 30 7.09 -1.48 2.73
CA ASN A 30 8.17 -0.67 3.33
C ASN A 30 9.50 -1.46 3.41
N ASN A 31 9.43 -2.78 3.65
CA ASN A 31 10.60 -3.65 3.71
C ASN A 31 11.21 -3.92 2.33
N ASP A 32 10.38 -4.21 1.32
CA ASP A 32 10.86 -4.70 0.01
C ASP A 32 10.94 -3.61 -1.08
N LEU A 33 10.24 -2.50 -0.86
CA LEU A 33 10.16 -1.34 -1.76
C LEU A 33 9.91 -1.73 -3.23
N PRO A 34 8.86 -2.53 -3.52
CA PRO A 34 8.63 -3.13 -4.85
C PRO A 34 8.57 -2.09 -5.98
N PHE A 35 8.09 -0.88 -5.69
CA PHE A 35 8.01 0.24 -6.64
C PHE A 35 9.37 0.82 -7.07
N LYS A 36 10.48 0.53 -6.35
CA LYS A 36 11.84 0.96 -6.73
C LYS A 36 12.50 0.02 -7.76
N HIS A 37 11.94 -1.17 -8.00
CA HIS A 37 12.52 -2.19 -8.89
C HIS A 37 12.19 -1.93 -10.36
N ALA A 38 12.77 -0.90 -10.99
CA ALA A 38 12.34 -0.39 -12.30
C ALA A 38 12.28 -1.42 -13.46
N LYS A 39 13.15 -2.45 -13.46
CA LYS A 39 13.17 -3.49 -14.51
C LYS A 39 12.27 -4.69 -14.21
N SER A 40 11.81 -4.83 -12.97
CA SER A 40 11.12 -6.04 -12.47
C SER A 40 10.01 -5.70 -11.48
N THR A 41 9.40 -4.51 -11.60
CA THR A 41 8.40 -4.00 -10.64
C THR A 41 7.25 -4.99 -10.46
N ALA A 42 6.72 -5.55 -11.55
CA ALA A 42 5.65 -6.56 -11.48
C ALA A 42 6.06 -7.80 -10.65
N LYS A 43 7.27 -8.33 -10.90
CA LYS A 43 7.80 -9.48 -10.14
C LYS A 43 8.06 -9.15 -8.67
N ALA A 44 8.46 -7.91 -8.37
CA ALA A 44 8.63 -7.47 -7.00
C ALA A 44 7.29 -7.46 -6.25
N TRP A 45 6.23 -6.94 -6.89
CA TRP A 45 4.88 -7.01 -6.32
C TRP A 45 4.35 -8.43 -6.18
N ASP A 46 4.62 -9.33 -7.13
CA ASP A 46 4.26 -10.74 -7.00
C ASP A 46 5.02 -11.42 -5.84
N SER A 47 6.28 -11.03 -5.60
CA SER A 47 7.05 -11.50 -4.45
C SER A 47 6.43 -11.04 -3.13
N ASP A 48 6.04 -9.76 -3.03
CA ASP A 48 5.38 -9.23 -1.83
C ASP A 48 4.05 -9.94 -1.58
N ALA A 49 3.25 -10.15 -2.64
CA ALA A 49 2.01 -10.89 -2.56
C ALA A 49 2.22 -12.34 -2.07
N ALA A 50 3.24 -13.01 -2.59
CA ALA A 50 3.60 -14.36 -2.15
C ALA A 50 4.01 -14.39 -0.67
N LYS A 51 4.81 -13.41 -0.19
CA LYS A 51 5.19 -13.30 1.23
C LYS A 51 3.98 -13.08 2.13
N LEU A 52 3.07 -12.19 1.73
CA LEU A 52 1.84 -11.91 2.48
C LEU A 52 0.94 -13.14 2.58
N LEU A 53 0.79 -13.92 1.51
CA LEU A 53 0.02 -15.17 1.54
C LEU A 53 0.60 -16.25 2.45
N GLN A 54 1.88 -16.16 2.82
CA GLN A 54 2.52 -17.05 3.79
C GLN A 54 2.47 -16.50 5.23
N ALA A 55 2.05 -15.25 5.42
CA ALA A 55 1.97 -14.62 6.73
C ALA A 55 0.71 -15.09 7.46
N PRO A 56 0.81 -15.69 8.67
CA PRO A 56 -0.37 -16.16 9.42
C PRO A 56 -1.36 -15.04 9.79
N SER A 57 -0.88 -13.80 9.84
CA SER A 57 -1.67 -12.61 10.16
C SER A 57 -2.41 -12.01 8.97
N PHE A 58 -2.20 -12.53 7.75
CA PHE A 58 -2.83 -12.01 6.54
C PHE A 58 -4.04 -12.86 6.16
N ALA A 59 -5.23 -12.25 6.19
CA ALA A 59 -6.47 -13.01 6.11
C ALA A 59 -6.93 -13.29 4.66
N ARG A 60 -6.33 -12.61 3.68
CA ARG A 60 -6.80 -12.67 2.28
C ARG A 60 -6.17 -13.82 1.51
N ASN A 61 -7.03 -14.56 0.80
CA ASN A 61 -6.62 -15.55 -0.19
C ASN A 61 -6.52 -14.93 -1.59
N GLY A 62 -5.69 -15.49 -2.47
CA GLY A 62 -5.65 -15.13 -3.89
C GLY A 62 -5.15 -13.71 -4.16
N LEU A 63 -4.16 -13.25 -3.37
CA LEU A 63 -3.42 -12.02 -3.60
C LEU A 63 -2.38 -12.23 -4.71
N ASP A 64 -2.29 -11.30 -5.64
CA ASP A 64 -1.26 -11.21 -6.68
C ASP A 64 -0.64 -9.80 -6.65
N GLY A 65 0.44 -9.60 -7.40
CA GLY A 65 1.14 -8.32 -7.43
C GLY A 65 0.28 -7.17 -7.94
N GLU A 66 -0.67 -7.43 -8.83
CA GLU A 66 -1.61 -6.40 -9.32
C GLU A 66 -2.53 -5.91 -8.21
N LYS A 67 -3.15 -6.81 -7.43
CA LYS A 67 -4.01 -6.44 -6.31
C LYS A 67 -3.22 -5.75 -5.19
N ALA A 68 -2.02 -6.24 -4.88
CA ALA A 68 -1.15 -5.64 -3.87
C ALA A 68 -0.75 -4.20 -4.24
N SER A 69 -0.27 -4.00 -5.47
CA SER A 69 0.12 -2.68 -5.97
C SER A 69 -1.06 -1.71 -6.04
N SER A 70 -2.21 -2.16 -6.59
CA SER A 70 -3.43 -1.36 -6.69
C SER A 70 -3.91 -0.88 -5.31
N ARG A 71 -3.91 -1.76 -4.31
CA ARG A 71 -4.28 -1.38 -2.94
C ARG A 71 -3.28 -0.41 -2.33
N CYS A 72 -1.98 -0.67 -2.46
CA CYS A 72 -0.95 0.22 -1.94
C CYS A 72 -1.10 1.64 -2.51
N PHE A 73 -1.22 1.80 -3.83
CA PHE A 73 -1.38 3.11 -4.45
C PHE A 73 -2.70 3.80 -4.08
N HIS A 74 -3.77 3.03 -3.86
CA HIS A 74 -5.01 3.58 -3.32
C HIS A 74 -4.79 4.18 -1.92
N LEU A 75 -4.13 3.46 -1.03
CA LEU A 75 -3.85 3.92 0.34
C LEU A 75 -2.98 5.19 0.35
N LEU A 76 -1.91 5.23 -0.46
CA LEU A 76 -1.06 6.42 -0.59
C LEU A 76 -1.85 7.64 -1.10
N ARG A 77 -2.76 7.43 -2.06
CA ARG A 77 -3.60 8.51 -2.58
C ARG A 77 -4.58 9.05 -1.54
N VAL A 78 -5.21 8.17 -0.78
CA VAL A 78 -6.11 8.56 0.32
C VAL A 78 -5.33 9.30 1.41
N HIS A 79 -4.16 8.78 1.78
CA HIS A 79 -3.30 9.38 2.81
C HIS A 79 -2.79 10.77 2.43
N ARG A 80 -2.39 10.97 1.17
CA ARG A 80 -1.99 12.30 0.70
C ARG A 80 -3.10 13.34 0.87
N LYS A 81 -4.34 13.00 0.49
CA LYS A 81 -5.50 13.89 0.70
C LYS A 81 -5.76 14.14 2.18
N PHE A 82 -5.56 13.12 3.01
CA PHE A 82 -5.64 13.24 4.45
C PHE A 82 -4.59 14.22 4.99
N GLN A 83 -3.30 14.09 4.65
CA GLN A 83 -2.26 15.04 5.05
C GLN A 83 -2.57 16.48 4.58
N GLU A 84 -3.01 16.64 3.34
CA GLU A 84 -3.40 17.94 2.78
C GLU A 84 -4.55 18.57 3.59
N THR A 85 -5.54 17.78 4.02
CA THR A 85 -6.71 18.27 4.79
C THR A 85 -6.38 18.49 6.27
N SER A 86 -5.62 17.58 6.89
CA SER A 86 -5.23 17.64 8.30
C SER A 86 -4.25 18.78 8.61
N LYS A 87 -3.42 19.17 7.64
CA LYS A 87 -2.62 20.41 7.73
C LYS A 87 -3.47 21.65 8.03
N TYR A 88 -4.76 21.63 7.69
CA TYR A 88 -5.71 22.72 7.96
C TYR A 88 -6.61 22.49 9.19
N MET A 89 -6.54 21.32 9.86
CA MET A 89 -7.45 20.92 10.95
C MET A 89 -6.73 20.26 12.14
N SER A 90 -5.61 20.85 12.61
CA SER A 90 -4.83 20.30 13.74
C SER A 90 -5.63 20.33 15.06
N GLY A 91 -5.96 19.14 15.58
CA GLY A 91 -6.64 18.97 16.87
C GLY A 91 -7.18 17.57 17.18
N VAL A 92 -7.19 16.62 16.23
CA VAL A 92 -7.73 15.27 16.44
C VAL A 92 -6.63 14.26 16.75
N ALA A 93 -6.72 13.60 17.90
CA ALA A 93 -5.91 12.45 18.27
C ALA A 93 -6.37 11.23 17.46
N GLN A 94 -5.44 10.60 16.73
CA GLN A 94 -5.74 9.55 15.75
C GLN A 94 -5.20 8.20 16.25
N ASP A 95 -6.12 7.28 16.54
CA ASP A 95 -5.89 5.95 17.13
C ASP A 95 -5.28 4.92 16.16
N GLU A 96 -4.58 5.38 15.12
CA GLU A 96 -3.97 4.53 14.06
C GLU A 96 -2.50 4.90 13.81
N THR A 97 -1.78 5.35 14.83
CA THR A 97 -0.42 5.92 14.71
C THR A 97 0.52 5.03 13.91
N GLY A 98 0.47 3.70 14.10
CA GLY A 98 1.34 2.77 13.35
C GLY A 98 1.08 2.75 11.84
N LYS A 99 -0.19 2.77 11.42
CA LYS A 99 -0.57 2.78 9.99
C LYS A 99 -0.24 4.14 9.37
N ILE A 100 -0.50 5.23 10.08
CA ILE A 100 -0.19 6.60 9.63
C ILE A 100 1.32 6.79 9.45
N VAL A 101 2.13 6.37 10.42
CA VAL A 101 3.60 6.44 10.34
C VAL A 101 4.10 5.65 9.13
N LEU A 102 3.62 4.43 8.92
CA LEU A 102 3.99 3.65 7.74
C LEU A 102 3.53 4.29 6.43
N LEU A 103 2.34 4.90 6.41
CA LEU A 103 1.86 5.62 5.23
C LEU A 103 2.71 6.87 4.94
N ASP A 104 3.16 7.59 5.96
CA ASP A 104 4.09 8.73 5.83
C ASP A 104 5.42 8.26 5.23
N GLU A 105 6.02 7.19 5.79
CA GLU A 105 7.29 6.63 5.32
C GLU A 105 7.21 6.14 3.87
N VAL A 106 6.21 5.31 3.55
CA VAL A 106 6.07 4.73 2.20
C VAL A 106 5.75 5.82 1.18
N LEU A 107 4.93 6.82 1.54
CA LEU A 107 4.63 7.95 0.65
C LEU A 107 5.90 8.76 0.34
N GLN A 108 6.69 9.08 1.37
CA GLN A 108 7.95 9.81 1.19
C GLN A 108 8.91 9.06 0.26
N LEU A 109 9.10 7.75 0.48
CA LEU A 109 10.00 6.92 -0.33
C LEU A 109 9.50 6.79 -1.78
N TYR A 110 8.18 6.75 -1.99
CA TYR A 110 7.57 6.70 -3.31
C TYR A 110 7.75 8.01 -4.08
N GLU A 111 7.53 9.16 -3.41
CA GLU A 111 7.69 10.48 -4.02
C GLU A 111 9.15 10.76 -4.36
N GLU A 112 10.08 10.49 -3.46
CA GLU A 112 11.52 10.59 -3.69
C GLU A 112 11.95 9.80 -4.93
N HIS A 113 11.55 8.52 -5.00
CA HIS A 113 11.87 7.67 -6.15
C HIS A 113 11.25 8.20 -7.45
N THR A 114 10.02 8.72 -7.39
CA THR A 114 9.34 9.28 -8.56
C THR A 114 10.05 10.54 -9.07
N GLU A 115 10.47 11.44 -8.18
CA GLU A 115 11.23 12.64 -8.54
C GLU A 115 12.62 12.29 -9.07
N GLN A 116 13.32 11.34 -8.45
CA GLN A 116 14.60 10.85 -8.97
C GLN A 116 14.47 10.32 -10.40
N ARG A 117 13.44 9.49 -10.68
CA ARG A 117 13.20 8.96 -12.02
C ARG A 117 12.82 10.03 -13.04
N LYS A 118 12.15 11.11 -12.62
CA LYS A 118 11.86 12.26 -13.49
C LYS A 118 13.15 13.01 -13.82
N ALA A 119 13.99 13.27 -12.82
CA ALA A 119 15.27 13.94 -12.99
C ALA A 119 16.18 13.17 -13.95
N GLU A 120 16.35 11.85 -13.74
CA GLU A 120 17.14 10.97 -14.61
C GLU A 120 16.69 11.05 -16.08
N ARG A 121 15.38 11.00 -16.32
CA ARG A 121 14.80 11.12 -17.67
C ARG A 121 15.09 12.48 -18.30
N ALA A 122 15.02 13.57 -17.53
CA ALA A 122 15.29 14.92 -18.01
C ALA A 122 16.75 15.08 -18.43
N THR A 123 17.71 14.56 -17.65
CA THR A 123 19.14 14.54 -18.01
C THR A 123 19.41 13.72 -19.26
N THR A 124 18.86 12.50 -19.38
CA THR A 124 19.07 11.68 -20.59
C THR A 124 18.47 12.30 -21.86
N THR A 125 17.43 13.13 -21.73
CA THR A 125 16.81 13.81 -22.88
C THR A 125 17.63 15.03 -23.31
N ALA A 126 18.23 15.74 -22.35
CA ALA A 126 19.10 16.88 -22.61
C ALA A 126 20.46 16.47 -23.21
N GLU A 127 21.02 15.32 -22.82
CA GLU A 127 22.28 14.81 -23.39
C GLU A 127 22.13 14.19 -24.78
N ALA A 128 20.89 13.84 -25.19
CA ALA A 128 20.58 13.26 -26.50
C ALA A 128 20.14 14.29 -27.56
N SER A 129 20.09 15.59 -27.20
CA SER A 129 19.72 16.71 -28.08
C SER A 129 20.93 17.56 -28.45
#